data_AF-E1ZZ88-F1
#
_entry.id   AF-E1ZZ88-F1
#
_cell.length_a   1.000
_cell.length_b   1.000
_cell.length_c   1.000
_cell.angle_alpha   90.00
_cell.angle_beta   90.00
_cell.angle_gamma   90.00
#
_symmetry.space_group_name_H-M   'P 1'
#
loop_
_entity.id
_entity.type
_entity.pdbx_description
1 polymer ?
#
loop_
_entity_poly.entity_id
_entity_poly.type
_entity_poly.pdbx_seq_one_letter_code
_entity_poly.pdbx_strand_id
1 'polypeptide(L)'
;MGLQFGNLPIRIRRVVYYGLSPMEQRAWAKSVTHGIPNLINRAICALPTMLPGFIMSAVVYKWSIAEYERCNRKDPKLYENDK
;
A
#
# COMPACT_ATOMS: atom_id res chain seq x y z
N MET A 1 35.27 -8.51 6.78
CA MET A 1 35.22 -9.17 5.46
C MET A 1 34.01 -8.62 4.72
N GLY A 2 34.24 -7.67 3.81
CA GLY A 2 33.21 -6.74 3.32
C GLY A 2 32.36 -7.29 2.18
N LEU A 3 31.14 -6.75 2.07
CA LEU A 3 30.23 -6.94 0.94
C LEU A 3 30.77 -6.18 -0.29
N GLN A 4 31.84 -6.69 -0.91
CA GLN A 4 32.43 -6.16 -2.14
C GLN A 4 32.24 -7.12 -3.30
N PHE A 5 32.01 -6.58 -4.50
CA PHE A 5 32.00 -7.37 -5.73
C PHE A 5 33.31 -8.16 -5.87
N GLY A 6 33.20 -9.46 -6.15
CA GLY A 6 34.32 -10.40 -6.16
C GLY A 6 34.47 -11.22 -4.86
N ASN A 7 34.07 -10.67 -3.70
CA ASN A 7 34.11 -11.33 -2.39
C ASN A 7 32.71 -11.53 -1.78
N LEU A 8 31.68 -11.58 -2.61
CA LEU A 8 30.31 -11.84 -2.17
C LEU A 8 30.22 -13.26 -1.58
N PRO A 9 29.44 -13.47 -0.50
CA PRO A 9 29.33 -14.77 0.18
C PRO A 9 28.60 -15.84 -0.65
N ILE A 10 28.11 -15.51 -1.85
CA ILE A 10 27.31 -16.39 -2.71
C ILE A 10 28.20 -16.95 -3.80
N ARG A 11 28.27 -18.29 -3.91
CA ARG A 11 29.03 -18.99 -4.97
C ARG A 11 28.11 -19.46 -6.09
N ILE A 12 28.05 -18.70 -7.18
CA ILE A 12 27.27 -19.05 -8.39
C ILE A 12 28.16 -19.87 -9.33
N ARG A 13 27.64 -20.97 -9.88
CA ARG A 13 28.33 -21.76 -10.92
C ARG A 13 27.37 -22.09 -12.05
N ARG A 14 27.88 -22.09 -13.29
CA ARG A 14 27.16 -22.56 -14.50
C ARG A 14 25.85 -21.81 -14.80
N VAL A 15 25.82 -20.49 -14.66
CA VAL A 15 24.69 -19.66 -15.10
C VAL A 15 25.15 -18.73 -16.22
N VAL A 16 24.41 -18.71 -17.32
CA VAL A 16 24.67 -17.84 -18.48
C VAL A 16 23.56 -16.79 -18.54
N TYR A 17 23.95 -15.52 -18.64
CA TYR A 17 23.03 -14.40 -18.78
C TYR A 17 23.24 -13.73 -20.14
N TYR A 18 22.14 -13.28 -20.76
CA TYR A 18 22.16 -12.53 -22.01
C TYR A 18 21.66 -11.12 -21.76
N GLY A 19 22.29 -10.13 -22.42
CA GLY A 19 21.90 -8.73 -22.35
C GLY A 19 21.97 -8.09 -23.74
N LEU A 20 21.05 -7.17 -24.01
CA LEU A 20 21.05 -6.33 -25.21
C LEU A 20 21.56 -4.94 -24.85
N SER A 21 22.27 -4.27 -25.76
CA SER A 21 22.69 -2.87 -25.55
C SER A 21 21.47 -1.97 -25.36
N PRO A 22 21.49 -0.99 -24.43
CA PRO A 22 20.36 -0.07 -24.23
C PRO A 22 19.95 0.70 -25.49
N MET A 23 20.90 0.98 -26.38
CA MET A 23 20.67 1.68 -27.66
C MET A 23 19.81 0.85 -28.62
N GLU A 24 19.83 -0.48 -28.48
CA GLU A 24 19.06 -1.43 -29.30
C GLU A 24 17.69 -1.76 -28.68
N GLN A 25 17.44 -1.31 -27.45
CA GLN A 25 16.21 -1.59 -26.72
C GLN A 25 15.22 -0.43 -26.80
N ARG A 26 13.93 -0.75 -26.66
CA ARG A 26 12.89 0.25 -26.43
C ARG A 26 12.81 0.55 -24.94
N ALA A 27 12.99 1.81 -24.54
CA ALA A 27 12.92 2.24 -23.13
C ALA A 27 11.58 1.88 -22.47
N TRP A 28 10.47 1.93 -23.23
CA TRP A 28 9.12 1.60 -22.79
C TRP A 28 8.50 0.50 -23.63
N ALA A 29 9.16 -0.65 -23.66
CA ALA A 29 8.61 -1.82 -24.33
C ALA A 29 7.32 -2.28 -23.63
N LYS A 30 6.23 -2.44 -24.40
CA LYS A 30 5.00 -3.10 -23.93
C LYS A 30 4.34 -2.46 -22.70
N SER A 31 4.56 -1.17 -22.46
CA SER A 31 4.07 -0.49 -21.25
C SER A 31 2.55 -0.53 -21.10
N VAL A 32 1.80 -0.41 -22.21
CA VAL A 32 0.33 -0.46 -22.17
C VAL A 32 -0.15 -1.91 -22.08
N THR A 33 0.30 -2.78 -22.99
CA THR A 33 -0.22 -4.14 -23.11
C THR A 33 0.22 -5.08 -21.99
N HIS A 34 1.41 -4.90 -21.43
CA HIS A 34 1.91 -5.73 -20.33
C HIS A 34 2.10 -4.93 -19.04
N GLY A 35 2.50 -3.66 -19.11
CA GLY A 35 2.74 -2.84 -17.92
C GLY A 35 1.46 -2.57 -17.13
N ILE A 36 0.40 -2.09 -17.79
CA ILE A 36 -0.87 -1.76 -17.12
C ILE A 36 -1.53 -3.00 -16.49
N PRO A 37 -1.69 -4.14 -17.19
CA PRO A 37 -2.26 -5.34 -16.56
C PRO A 37 -1.44 -5.83 -15.37
N ASN A 38 -0.10 -5.77 -15.46
CA ASN A 38 0.75 -6.15 -14.34
C ASN A 38 0.60 -5.20 -13.15
N LEU A 39 0.48 -3.89 -13.39
CA LEU A 39 0.23 -2.90 -12.34
C LEU A 39 -1.10 -3.17 -11.64
N ILE A 40 -2.16 -3.46 -12.40
CA ILE A 40 -3.48 -3.81 -11.84
C ILE A 40 -3.40 -5.08 -11.00
N ASN A 41 -2.76 -6.14 -11.50
CA ASN A 41 -2.57 -7.37 -10.75
C ASN A 41 -1.80 -7.13 -9.44
N ARG A 42 -0.74 -6.32 -9.46
CA ARG A 42 0.01 -5.95 -8.26
C ARG A 42 -0.83 -5.16 -7.26
N ALA A 43 -1.66 -4.23 -7.75
CA ALA A 43 -2.59 -3.48 -6.89
C ALA A 43 -3.60 -4.42 -6.23
N ILE A 44 -4.24 -5.30 -7.01
CA ILE A 44 -5.21 -6.28 -6.50
C ILE A 44 -4.58 -7.21 -5.46
N CYS A 45 -3.35 -7.68 -5.67
CA CYS A 45 -2.64 -8.51 -4.68
C CYS A 45 -2.33 -7.76 -3.38
N ALA A 46 -2.10 -6.45 -3.43
CA ALA A 46 -1.81 -5.64 -2.24
C ALA A 46 -3.07 -5.22 -1.47
N LEU A 47 -4.21 -5.08 -2.15
CA LEU A 47 -5.46 -4.61 -1.56
C LEU A 47 -5.90 -5.40 -0.31
N PRO A 48 -5.92 -6.74 -0.26
CA PRO A 48 -6.39 -7.48 0.92
C PRO A 48 -5.62 -7.17 2.21
N THR A 49 -4.34 -6.84 2.10
CA THR A 49 -3.50 -6.56 3.27
C THR A 49 -3.68 -5.11 3.75
N MET A 50 -3.87 -4.17 2.82
CA MET A 50 -3.98 -2.75 3.15
C MET A 50 -5.43 -2.29 3.42
N LEU A 51 -6.39 -2.81 2.66
CA LEU A 51 -7.77 -2.35 2.63
C LEU A 51 -8.48 -2.42 4.00
N PRO A 52 -8.31 -3.47 4.83
CA PRO A 52 -8.95 -3.51 6.14
C PRO A 52 -8.51 -2.33 7.04
N GLY A 53 -7.22 -1.97 7.02
CA GLY A 53 -6.71 -0.84 7.80
C GLY A 53 -7.30 0.50 7.35
N PHE A 54 -7.46 0.70 6.04
CA PHE A 54 -8.10 1.89 5.48
C PHE A 54 -9.60 1.97 5.77
N ILE A 55 -10.32 0.85 5.70
CA ILE A 55 -11.75 0.81 6.03
C ILE A 55 -11.94 1.12 7.52
N MET A 56 -11.16 0.49 8.39
CA MET A 56 -11.25 0.71 9.84
C MET A 56 -10.98 2.17 10.21
N SER A 57 -9.95 2.79 9.63
CA SER A 57 -9.65 4.20 9.93
C SER A 57 -10.75 5.14 9.43
N ALA A 58 -11.34 4.89 8.26
CA ALA A 58 -12.45 5.67 7.74
C ALA A 58 -13.71 5.54 8.61
N VAL A 59 -14.01 4.33 9.10
CA VAL A 59 -15.14 4.08 10.01
C VAL A 59 -14.93 4.80 11.34
N VAL A 60 -13.75 4.64 11.95
CA VAL A 60 -13.42 5.31 13.22
C VAL A 60 -13.52 6.82 13.07
N TYR A 61 -12.97 7.38 11.99
CA TYR A 61 -13.03 8.82 11.73
C TYR A 61 -14.48 9.34 11.67
N LYS A 62 -15.35 8.65 10.93
CA LYS A 62 -16.78 9.04 10.82
C LYS A 62 -17.50 8.91 12.16
N TRP A 63 -17.26 7.81 12.88
CA TRP A 63 -17.89 7.57 14.18
C TRP A 63 -17.45 8.61 15.21
N SER A 64 -16.15 8.92 15.31
CA SER A 64 -15.63 9.87 16.29
C SER A 64 -16.18 11.27 16.10
N ILE A 65 -16.35 11.73 14.86
CA ILE A 65 -16.96 13.05 14.59
C ILE A 65 -18.43 13.05 14.97
N ALA A 66 -19.19 12.02 14.59
CA ALA A 66 -20.61 11.93 14.91
C ALA A 66 -20.84 11.89 16.42
N GLU A 67 -20.00 11.16 17.16
CA GLU A 67 -20.16 11.06 18.61
C GLU A 67 -19.68 12.31 19.34
N TYR A 68 -18.64 12.98 18.85
CA TYR A 68 -18.25 14.29 19.36
C TYR A 68 -19.39 15.33 19.21
N GLU A 69 -20.07 15.35 18.06
CA GLU A 69 -21.23 16.22 17.86
C GLU A 69 -22.41 15.85 18.78
N ARG A 70 -22.62 14.55 19.04
CA ARG A 70 -23.67 14.08 19.97
C ARG A 70 -23.37 14.50 21.41
N CYS A 71 -22.14 14.30 21.89
CA CYS A 71 -21.73 14.63 23.25
C CYS A 71 -21.76 16.13 23.54
N ASN A 72 -21.53 16.98 22.52
CA ASN A 72 -21.62 18.43 22.68
C ASN A 72 -23.06 18.95 22.80
N ARG A 73 -24.07 18.15 22.44
CA ARG A 73 -25.47 18.53 22.60
C ARG A 73 -25.88 18.32 24.06
N LYS A 74 -26.56 19.31 24.64
CA LYS A 74 -27.15 19.21 25.98
C LYS A 74 -28.26 18.15 25.95
N ASP A 75 -28.26 17.22 26.92
CA ASP A 75 -29.33 16.24 27.07
C ASP A 75 -30.47 16.84 27.93
N PRO A 76 -31.69 16.99 27.39
CA PRO A 76 -32.84 17.50 28.13
C PRO A 76 -33.16 16.69 29.40
N LYS A 77 -32.87 15.37 29.39
CA LYS A 77 -33.22 14.46 30.48
C LYS A 77 -32.44 14.72 31.77
N LEU A 78 -31.27 15.36 31.67
CA LEU A 78 -30.44 15.69 32.83
C LEU A 78 -31.03 16.84 33.66
N TYR A 79 -31.98 17.62 33.12
CA TYR A 79 -32.56 18.80 33.77
C TYR A 79 -33.99 18.56 34.29
N GLU A 80 -34.55 17.35 34.15
CA GLU A 80 -35.94 17.06 34.52
C GLU A 80 -36.18 17.00 36.05
N ASN A 81 -35.13 16.68 36.83
CA ASN A 81 -35.19 16.53 38.30
C ASN A 81 -34.46 17.65 39.06
N ASP A 82 -33.96 18.67 38.36
CA ASP A 82 -33.30 19.83 38.97
C ASP A 82 -34.37 20.88 39.29
N LYS A 83 -35.09 20.66 40.40
CA LYS A 83 -36.17 21.51 40.92
C LYS A 83 -35.83 22.02 42.31
#